data_AF-A0A4V1DDV3-F1
#
_entry.id   AF-A0A4V1DDV3-F1
#
_cell.length_a   1.000
_cell.length_b   1.000
_cell.length_c   1.000
_cell.angle_alpha   90.00
_cell.angle_beta   90.00
_cell.angle_gamma   90.00
#
_symmetry.space_group_name_H-M   'P 1'
#
loop_
_entity.id
_entity.type
_entity.pdbx_description
1 polymer ?
#
loop_
_entity_poly.entity_id
_entity_poly.type
_entity_poly.pdbx_seq_one_letter_code
_entity_poly.pdbx_strand_id
1 'polypeptide(L)'
;MDRPHLAPVVRLRPALRGRRDVRAATPLALLACLALALSACETVPPPPAAAPSAAALPDGPVRPFSSGKGWTVTIHTPPGDKSFCVAERGIAVGQNAAPRLTFRTAAAESGFILSGFTPSDSGATVKPGERYDLTVTSDLGSRLSLSARGLPNGSLYVAVPTKGYLEEMEPLARAHRVSFRSSGLGEIGTMLLSGSSWAINASDECRILHAES
;
A
#
# COMPACT_ATOMS: atom_id res chain seq x y z
N MET A 1 15.65 -18.18 59.35
CA MET A 1 15.23 -19.11 60.41
C MET A 1 13.74 -19.36 60.21
N ASP A 2 13.27 -20.56 59.88
CA ASP A 2 14.04 -21.75 59.56
C ASP A 2 13.36 -22.71 58.57
N ARG A 3 14.14 -23.67 58.03
CA ARG A 3 13.64 -24.77 57.20
C ARG A 3 13.20 -25.97 58.07
N PRO A 4 12.39 -26.86 57.52
CA PRO A 4 12.78 -28.28 57.52
C PRO A 4 13.31 -28.74 56.16
N HIS A 5 14.50 -29.34 56.15
CA HIS A 5 14.94 -30.25 55.10
C HIS A 5 14.65 -31.69 55.54
N LEU A 6 14.41 -32.59 54.58
CA LEU A 6 15.22 -33.80 54.39
C LEU A 6 14.83 -34.48 53.06
N ALA A 7 15.67 -35.40 52.55
CA ALA A 7 15.62 -35.83 51.15
C ALA A 7 15.49 -37.37 50.95
N PRO A 8 16.39 -38.09 50.23
CA PRO A 8 16.01 -38.65 48.94
C PRO A 8 16.03 -40.19 48.87
N VAL A 9 15.32 -40.77 47.89
CA VAL A 9 15.40 -42.19 47.53
C VAL A 9 15.61 -42.37 46.02
N VAL A 10 16.26 -43.47 45.64
CA VAL A 10 16.95 -43.68 44.35
C VAL A 10 16.16 -44.59 43.40
N ARG A 11 16.42 -44.41 42.09
CA ARG A 11 16.17 -45.28 40.91
C ARG A 11 15.56 -46.67 41.15
N LEU A 12 14.75 -47.10 40.17
CA LEU A 12 15.00 -48.40 39.50
C LEU A 12 14.43 -48.43 38.06
N ARG A 13 15.22 -48.97 37.12
CA ARG A 13 14.78 -49.45 35.80
C ARG A 13 14.81 -50.98 35.82
N PRO A 14 13.78 -51.63 35.27
CA PRO A 14 13.96 -52.84 34.49
C PRO A 14 13.26 -52.74 33.12
N ALA A 15 13.40 -53.67 32.17
CA ALA A 15 14.54 -54.49 31.75
C ALA A 15 14.11 -55.24 30.45
N LEU A 16 15.05 -55.58 29.56
CA LEU A 16 14.74 -56.27 28.30
C LEU A 16 14.29 -57.73 28.46
N ARG A 17 13.26 -58.14 27.69
CA ARG A 17 13.10 -59.47 27.03
C ARG A 17 11.83 -59.48 26.15
N GLY A 18 11.76 -60.05 24.95
CA GLY A 18 12.82 -60.51 24.03
C GLY A 18 12.81 -62.02 23.73
N ARG A 19 12.79 -62.39 22.43
CA ARG A 19 12.77 -63.77 21.83
C ARG A 19 11.41 -64.50 21.97
N ARG A 20 11.04 -65.54 21.20
CA ARG A 20 11.40 -66.14 19.87
C ARG A 20 10.24 -67.12 19.50
N ASP A 21 10.00 -67.64 18.29
CA ASP A 21 10.66 -67.60 16.96
C ASP A 21 9.54 -67.58 15.86
N VAL A 22 9.51 -68.17 14.64
CA VAL A 22 10.41 -69.04 13.83
C VAL A 22 10.41 -68.61 12.34
N ARG A 23 9.89 -69.43 11.41
CA ARG A 23 9.71 -69.21 9.96
C ARG A 23 8.58 -70.12 9.43
N ALA A 24 7.82 -69.63 8.44
CA ALA A 24 7.36 -70.38 7.27
C ALA A 24 7.25 -69.36 6.12
N ALA A 25 8.13 -69.43 5.11
CA ALA A 25 7.92 -70.12 3.83
C ALA A 25 7.08 -69.30 2.83
N THR A 26 7.77 -68.58 1.93
CA THR A 26 7.23 -67.94 0.71
C THR A 26 6.92 -68.99 -0.37
N PRO A 27 5.98 -68.71 -1.29
CA PRO A 27 6.37 -68.22 -2.62
C PRO A 27 5.39 -67.16 -3.20
N LEU A 28 5.54 -66.82 -4.50
CA LEU A 28 4.61 -65.99 -5.31
C LEU A 28 4.43 -64.54 -4.78
N ALA A 29 5.33 -63.59 -5.03
CA ALA A 29 6.11 -63.34 -6.25
C ALA A 29 5.24 -63.05 -7.51
N LEU A 30 4.21 -62.19 -7.38
CA LEU A 30 3.40 -61.70 -8.52
C LEU A 30 2.90 -60.24 -8.41
N LEU A 31 3.23 -59.50 -7.34
CA LEU A 31 2.78 -58.10 -7.12
C LEU A 31 3.87 -57.03 -7.31
N ALA A 32 5.09 -57.42 -7.69
CA ALA A 32 6.25 -56.53 -7.76
C ALA A 32 6.35 -55.69 -9.05
N CYS A 33 5.37 -55.77 -9.96
CA CYS A 33 5.42 -55.12 -11.28
C CYS A 33 4.53 -53.86 -11.43
N LEU A 34 3.75 -53.48 -10.42
CA LEU A 34 2.83 -52.33 -10.50
C LEU A 34 3.32 -51.05 -9.80
N ALA A 35 4.55 -51.05 -9.26
CA ALA A 35 5.06 -50.00 -8.37
C ALA A 35 6.10 -49.04 -9.00
N LEU A 36 6.40 -49.18 -10.31
CA LEU A 36 7.48 -48.45 -11.00
C LEU A 36 6.99 -47.58 -12.18
N ALA A 37 5.68 -47.40 -12.34
CA ALA A 37 5.08 -46.70 -13.49
C ALA A 37 4.40 -45.34 -13.13
N LEU A 38 4.70 -44.77 -11.95
CA LEU A 38 4.06 -43.53 -11.46
C LEU A 38 5.05 -42.42 -11.05
N SER A 39 6.36 -42.68 -11.08
CA SER A 39 7.40 -41.73 -10.65
C SER A 39 7.95 -40.87 -11.80
N ALA A 40 7.07 -40.30 -12.63
CA ALA A 40 7.45 -39.45 -13.77
C ALA A 40 6.43 -38.35 -14.15
N CYS A 41 5.47 -38.02 -13.28
CA CYS A 41 4.66 -36.81 -13.41
C CYS A 41 5.16 -35.74 -12.43
N GLU A 42 6.32 -35.17 -12.74
CA GLU A 42 6.78 -33.93 -12.10
C GLU A 42 5.94 -32.77 -12.67
N THR A 43 4.72 -32.62 -12.11
CA THR A 43 3.79 -31.55 -12.47
C THR A 43 4.33 -30.22 -11.96
N VAL A 44 5.30 -29.66 -12.69
CA VAL A 44 5.77 -28.28 -12.50
C VAL A 44 4.52 -27.39 -12.55
N PRO A 45 4.16 -26.71 -11.45
CA PRO A 45 3.04 -25.80 -11.49
C PRO A 45 3.34 -24.71 -12.52
N PRO A 46 2.40 -24.34 -13.40
CA PRO A 46 2.66 -23.30 -14.38
C PRO A 46 3.13 -22.04 -13.63
N PRO A 47 4.21 -21.38 -14.10
CA PRO A 47 4.78 -20.24 -13.38
C PRO A 47 3.67 -19.23 -13.11
N PRO A 48 3.52 -18.73 -11.87
CA PRO A 48 2.37 -17.94 -11.47
C PRO A 48 2.22 -16.75 -12.41
N ALA A 49 1.03 -16.65 -13.02
CA ALA A 49 0.76 -15.67 -14.06
C ALA A 49 1.19 -14.27 -13.58
N ALA A 50 2.01 -13.60 -14.39
CA ALA A 50 2.59 -12.31 -14.01
C ALA A 50 1.48 -11.35 -13.57
N ALA A 51 1.61 -10.80 -12.36
CA ALA A 51 0.61 -9.91 -11.80
C ALA A 51 0.32 -8.76 -12.78
N PRO A 52 -0.96 -8.41 -13.02
CA PRO A 52 -1.31 -7.39 -13.99
C PRO A 52 -0.62 -6.07 -13.64
N SER A 53 -0.01 -5.44 -14.65
CA SER A 53 0.72 -4.18 -14.47
C SER A 53 -0.16 -3.14 -13.78
N ALA A 54 0.37 -2.49 -12.76
CA ALA A 54 -0.40 -1.56 -11.95
C ALA A 54 -0.88 -0.37 -12.78
N ALA A 55 -2.19 -0.19 -12.84
CA ALA A 55 -2.79 0.90 -13.59
C ALA A 55 -2.29 2.26 -13.10
N ALA A 56 -1.85 3.09 -14.06
CA ALA A 56 -1.73 4.53 -13.87
C ALA A 56 -3.12 5.13 -13.56
N LEU A 57 -3.14 6.37 -13.08
CA LEU A 57 -4.39 7.13 -13.07
C LEU A 57 -4.74 7.55 -14.50
N PRO A 58 -6.04 7.63 -14.86
CA PRO A 58 -6.46 8.21 -16.14
C PRO A 58 -5.96 9.64 -16.28
N ASP A 59 -5.67 10.04 -17.53
CA ASP A 59 -5.20 11.37 -17.92
C ASP A 59 -5.81 11.74 -19.28
N GLY A 60 -5.87 13.03 -19.62
CA GLY A 60 -6.51 13.48 -20.86
C GLY A 60 -6.60 14.99 -21.01
N PRO A 61 -7.38 15.49 -21.98
CA PRO A 61 -7.58 16.91 -22.22
C PRO A 61 -7.92 17.71 -20.96
N VAL A 62 -7.09 18.70 -20.67
CA VAL A 62 -7.14 19.54 -19.48
C VAL A 62 -7.79 20.89 -19.81
N ARG A 63 -8.70 21.37 -18.95
CA ARG A 63 -9.30 22.72 -19.03
C ARG A 63 -9.23 23.42 -17.66
N PRO A 64 -8.97 24.73 -17.60
CA PRO A 64 -9.01 25.47 -16.33
C PRO A 64 -10.45 25.55 -15.78
N PHE A 65 -10.58 25.49 -14.46
CA PHE A 65 -11.84 25.74 -13.74
C PHE A 65 -11.72 27.00 -12.86
N SER A 66 -10.72 27.06 -11.99
CA SER A 66 -10.55 28.16 -11.04
C SER A 66 -9.08 28.29 -10.58
N SER A 67 -8.69 29.44 -10.04
CA SER A 67 -7.36 29.65 -9.46
C SER A 67 -7.42 30.60 -8.27
N GLY A 68 -6.67 30.28 -7.21
CA GLY A 68 -6.77 30.99 -5.94
C GLY A 68 -5.79 30.50 -4.88
N LYS A 69 -5.36 31.41 -3.99
CA LYS A 69 -4.48 31.11 -2.84
C LYS A 69 -3.15 30.38 -3.18
N GLY A 70 -2.68 30.47 -4.44
CA GLY A 70 -1.48 29.78 -4.94
C GLY A 70 -1.73 28.40 -5.57
N TRP A 71 -2.99 28.01 -5.71
CA TRP A 71 -3.45 26.75 -6.30
C TRP A 71 -4.25 27.00 -7.59
N THR A 72 -4.22 26.03 -8.50
CA THR A 72 -5.01 26.01 -9.75
C THR A 72 -5.86 24.75 -9.76
N VAL A 73 -7.12 24.88 -10.16
CA VAL A 73 -8.07 23.77 -10.34
C VAL A 73 -8.34 23.57 -11.82
N THR A 74 -8.25 22.33 -12.28
CA THR A 74 -8.45 21.92 -13.67
C THR A 74 -9.43 20.75 -13.78
N ILE A 75 -10.16 20.70 -14.89
CA ILE A 75 -11.02 19.59 -15.29
C ILE A 75 -10.24 18.73 -16.29
N HIS A 76 -10.22 17.43 -16.06
CA HIS A 76 -9.59 16.42 -16.92
C HIS A 76 -10.70 15.53 -17.49
N THR A 77 -10.70 15.32 -18.81
CA THR A 77 -11.70 14.49 -19.49
C THR A 77 -11.00 13.35 -20.26
N PRO A 78 -10.55 12.28 -19.56
CA PRO A 78 -9.87 11.13 -20.18
C PRO A 78 -10.76 10.39 -21.20
N PRO A 79 -10.25 9.98 -22.37
CA PRO A 79 -11.05 9.30 -23.39
C PRO A 79 -11.59 7.93 -22.92
N GLY A 80 -12.92 7.80 -22.83
CA GLY A 80 -13.58 6.55 -22.43
C GLY A 80 -13.77 6.38 -20.91
N ASP A 81 -13.20 7.27 -20.10
CA ASP A 81 -13.33 7.30 -18.64
C ASP A 81 -14.24 8.48 -18.20
N LYS A 82 -14.64 8.49 -16.92
CA LYS A 82 -15.33 9.66 -16.34
C LYS A 82 -14.35 10.83 -16.15
N SER A 83 -14.85 12.05 -16.38
CA SER A 83 -14.15 13.28 -16.02
C SER A 83 -13.77 13.30 -14.53
N PHE A 84 -12.70 14.01 -14.21
CA PHE A 84 -12.28 14.29 -12.84
C PHE A 84 -11.69 15.69 -12.72
N CYS A 85 -11.64 16.23 -11.51
CA CYS A 85 -10.98 17.50 -11.24
C CYS A 85 -9.66 17.29 -10.48
N VAL A 86 -8.74 18.22 -10.68
CA VAL A 86 -7.41 18.23 -10.08
C VAL A 86 -7.14 19.62 -9.52
N ALA A 87 -6.71 19.70 -8.26
CA ALA A 87 -6.18 20.94 -7.68
C ALA A 87 -4.69 20.76 -7.32
N GLU A 88 -3.85 21.56 -7.97
CA GLU A 88 -2.40 21.53 -7.84
C GLU A 88 -1.86 22.90 -7.38
N ARG A 89 -0.70 22.89 -6.71
CA ARG A 89 -0.02 24.12 -6.28
C ARG A 89 1.03 24.52 -7.30
N GLY A 90 1.00 25.79 -7.72
CA GLY A 90 1.94 26.32 -8.72
C GLY A 90 3.40 26.16 -8.27
N ILE A 91 4.24 25.58 -9.13
CA ILE A 91 5.65 25.31 -8.84
C ILE A 91 6.46 26.59 -9.03
N ALA A 92 7.09 27.08 -7.96
CA ALA A 92 8.09 28.12 -8.06
C ALA A 92 9.33 27.59 -8.81
N VAL A 93 9.80 28.32 -9.83
CA VAL A 93 10.94 27.93 -10.66
C VAL A 93 12.16 27.64 -9.78
N GLY A 94 12.75 26.44 -9.94
CA GLY A 94 13.87 25.95 -9.13
C GLY A 94 13.47 24.96 -8.02
N GLN A 95 12.23 24.92 -7.56
CA GLN A 95 11.79 23.98 -6.51
C GLN A 95 11.37 22.61 -7.07
N ASN A 96 12.27 21.96 -7.81
CA ASN A 96 12.01 20.66 -8.48
C ASN A 96 12.18 19.41 -7.61
N ALA A 97 12.86 19.52 -6.46
CA ALA A 97 13.15 18.40 -5.56
C ALA A 97 12.33 18.44 -4.24
N ALA A 98 11.20 19.16 -4.22
CA ALA A 98 10.34 19.27 -3.05
C ALA A 98 9.05 18.46 -3.24
N PRO A 99 8.59 17.71 -2.21
CA PRO A 99 7.34 16.95 -2.28
C PRO A 99 6.17 17.84 -2.68
N ARG A 100 5.31 17.29 -3.54
CA ARG A 100 4.12 17.94 -4.11
C ARG A 100 2.87 17.15 -3.78
N LEU A 101 1.82 17.87 -3.45
CA LEU A 101 0.50 17.34 -3.14
C LEU A 101 -0.48 17.88 -4.18
N THR A 102 -1.12 16.95 -4.88
CA THR A 102 -2.11 17.24 -5.91
C THR A 102 -3.41 16.58 -5.49
N PHE A 103 -4.43 17.37 -5.16
CA PHE A 103 -5.75 16.85 -4.82
C PHE A 103 -6.47 16.39 -6.09
N ARG A 104 -7.17 15.26 -6.02
CA ARG A 104 -7.94 14.69 -7.15
C ARG A 104 -9.34 14.32 -6.69
N THR A 105 -10.35 14.74 -7.44
CA THR A 105 -11.77 14.56 -7.11
C THR A 105 -12.55 14.01 -8.31
N ALA A 106 -13.26 12.90 -8.13
CA ALA A 106 -14.01 12.22 -9.18
C ALA A 106 -15.29 11.56 -8.62
N ALA A 107 -16.21 11.09 -9.48
CA ALA A 107 -17.48 10.49 -9.04
C ALA A 107 -17.34 9.39 -7.96
N ALA A 108 -16.41 8.44 -8.15
CA ALA A 108 -16.28 7.25 -7.28
C ALA A 108 -15.12 7.34 -6.27
N GLU A 109 -13.93 7.73 -6.74
CA GLU A 109 -12.68 7.71 -5.96
C GLU A 109 -11.98 9.08 -6.04
N SER A 110 -11.80 9.70 -4.87
CA SER A 110 -11.14 11.00 -4.70
C SER A 110 -9.90 10.85 -3.80
N GLY A 111 -9.22 11.93 -3.43
CA GLY A 111 -8.06 11.91 -2.53
C GLY A 111 -6.91 12.78 -3.02
N PHE A 112 -5.68 12.28 -2.94
CA PHE A 112 -4.49 13.03 -3.35
C PHE A 112 -3.35 12.18 -3.88
N ILE A 113 -2.55 12.79 -4.76
CA ILE A 113 -1.27 12.27 -5.25
C ILE A 113 -0.15 13.02 -4.51
N LEU A 114 0.78 12.26 -3.93
CA LEU A 114 2.04 12.75 -3.36
C LEU A 114 3.18 12.39 -4.32
N SER A 115 3.92 13.38 -4.81
CA SER A 115 4.94 13.22 -5.87
C SER A 115 6.14 14.16 -5.65
N GLY A 116 7.15 14.12 -6.52
CA GLY A 116 8.30 15.05 -6.45
C GLY A 116 9.21 14.85 -5.23
N PHE A 117 9.19 13.67 -4.62
CA PHE A 117 10.03 13.28 -3.49
C PHE A 117 10.97 12.15 -3.87
N THR A 118 12.11 12.07 -3.18
CA THR A 118 12.95 10.86 -3.13
C THR A 118 12.71 10.21 -1.77
N PRO A 119 12.40 8.90 -1.69
CA PRO A 119 12.43 8.17 -0.42
C PRO A 119 13.78 8.36 0.29
N SER A 120 13.75 8.41 1.62
CA SER A 120 14.96 8.58 2.44
C SER A 120 16.09 7.59 2.12
N ASP A 121 17.33 7.92 2.53
CA ASP A 121 18.64 7.30 2.17
C ASP A 121 18.76 5.76 2.23
N SER A 122 17.74 5.07 2.74
CA SER A 122 17.47 3.63 2.58
C SER A 122 17.60 3.07 1.15
N GLY A 123 17.54 3.92 0.11
CA GLY A 123 17.52 3.49 -1.29
C GLY A 123 16.21 2.82 -1.73
N ALA A 124 15.16 2.88 -0.90
CA ALA A 124 13.83 2.38 -1.25
C ALA A 124 13.26 3.14 -2.48
N THR A 125 12.44 2.46 -3.27
CA THR A 125 11.74 3.05 -4.42
C THR A 125 10.27 2.65 -4.40
N VAL A 126 9.41 3.54 -4.89
CA VAL A 126 7.97 3.27 -5.02
C VAL A 126 7.75 2.27 -6.15
N LYS A 127 7.32 1.06 -5.82
CA LYS A 127 6.94 0.02 -6.77
C LYS A 127 5.50 0.25 -7.25
N PRO A 128 5.20 0.13 -8.56
CA PRO A 128 3.84 0.30 -9.06
C PRO A 128 2.90 -0.74 -8.47
N GLY A 129 1.75 -0.31 -7.95
CA GLY A 129 0.70 -1.18 -7.38
C GLY A 129 0.95 -1.64 -5.95
N GLU A 130 2.16 -1.52 -5.41
CA GLU A 130 2.45 -1.83 -4.01
C GLU A 130 1.70 -0.87 -3.08
N ARG A 131 1.22 -1.38 -1.94
CA ARG A 131 0.54 -0.60 -0.92
C ARG A 131 1.51 -0.18 0.17
N TYR A 132 1.49 1.10 0.49
CA TYR A 132 2.29 1.72 1.54
C TYR A 132 1.36 2.22 2.65
N ASP A 133 1.79 2.08 3.90
CA ASP A 133 1.28 2.92 4.97
C ASP A 133 1.76 4.36 4.76
N LEU A 134 0.91 5.33 5.04
CA LEU A 134 1.24 6.74 5.00
C LEU A 134 0.77 7.41 6.29
N THR A 135 1.69 7.61 7.22
CA THR A 135 1.49 8.55 8.32
C THR A 135 1.62 9.97 7.79
N VAL A 136 0.61 10.79 8.04
CA VAL A 136 0.69 12.25 7.84
C VAL A 136 0.59 12.91 9.22
N THR A 137 1.50 13.82 9.52
CA THR A 137 1.47 14.60 10.78
C THR A 137 1.38 16.08 10.44
N SER A 138 0.44 16.81 11.04
CA SER A 138 0.29 18.26 10.86
C SER A 138 1.10 19.07 11.87
N ASP A 139 1.32 20.34 11.55
CA ASP A 139 1.78 21.35 12.50
C ASP A 139 0.77 21.65 13.63
N LEU A 140 -0.48 21.23 13.47
CA LEU A 140 -1.52 21.24 14.51
C LEU A 140 -1.48 20.00 15.42
N GLY A 141 -0.49 19.10 15.23
CA GLY A 141 -0.31 17.88 16.03
C GLY A 141 -1.28 16.74 15.70
N SER A 142 -2.21 16.93 14.76
CA SER A 142 -3.09 15.86 14.29
C SER A 142 -2.31 14.85 13.43
N ARG A 143 -2.67 13.57 13.55
CA ARG A 143 -2.03 12.47 12.82
C ARG A 143 -3.07 11.66 12.05
N LEU A 144 -2.93 11.62 10.74
CA LEU A 144 -3.66 10.70 9.85
C LEU A 144 -2.82 9.44 9.62
N SER A 145 -3.49 8.31 9.44
CA SER A 145 -2.89 7.04 9.00
C SER A 145 -3.66 6.53 7.78
N LEU A 146 -3.05 6.61 6.61
CA LEU A 146 -3.68 6.38 5.31
C LEU A 146 -3.02 5.20 4.60
N SER A 147 -3.68 4.65 3.58
CA SER A 147 -3.06 3.69 2.65
C SER A 147 -2.85 4.35 1.29
N ALA A 148 -1.62 4.33 0.79
CA ALA A 148 -1.27 4.81 -0.53
C ALA A 148 -0.93 3.65 -1.48
N ARG A 149 -1.31 3.79 -2.76
CA ARG A 149 -0.91 2.91 -3.86
C ARG A 149 0.26 3.55 -4.61
N GLY A 150 1.35 2.81 -4.84
CA GLY A 150 2.42 3.25 -5.72
C GLY A 150 1.95 3.34 -7.18
N LEU A 151 2.29 4.43 -7.87
CA LEU A 151 1.97 4.63 -9.28
C LEU A 151 3.20 4.39 -10.19
N PRO A 152 3.01 4.10 -11.50
CA PRO A 152 4.10 3.84 -12.46
C PRO A 152 5.16 4.95 -12.58
N ASN A 153 4.83 6.19 -12.21
CA ASN A 153 5.73 7.34 -12.22
C ASN A 153 6.48 7.56 -10.89
N GLY A 154 6.44 6.59 -9.96
CA GLY A 154 7.08 6.69 -8.65
C GLY A 154 6.34 7.56 -7.63
N SER A 155 5.17 8.11 -7.98
CA SER A 155 4.32 8.85 -7.02
C SER A 155 3.41 7.91 -6.21
N LEU A 156 2.87 8.42 -5.10
CA LEU A 156 1.95 7.73 -4.21
C LEU A 156 0.54 8.32 -4.37
N TYR A 157 -0.47 7.47 -4.59
CA TYR A 157 -1.87 7.90 -4.62
C TYR A 157 -2.63 7.38 -3.40
N VAL A 158 -3.16 8.29 -2.58
CA VAL A 158 -4.16 7.98 -1.56
C VAL A 158 -5.54 8.12 -2.16
N ALA A 159 -6.28 7.02 -2.13
CA ALA A 159 -7.68 6.93 -2.52
C ALA A 159 -8.59 7.01 -1.28
N VAL A 160 -9.64 7.83 -1.34
CA VAL A 160 -10.73 7.88 -0.38
C VAL A 160 -12.08 7.83 -1.10
N PRO A 161 -13.13 7.25 -0.50
CA PRO A 161 -14.48 7.30 -1.07
C PRO A 161 -14.94 8.75 -1.21
N THR A 162 -15.39 9.15 -2.40
CA THR A 162 -15.77 10.54 -2.70
C THR A 162 -16.75 11.14 -1.69
N LYS A 163 -17.71 10.34 -1.19
CA LYS A 163 -18.69 10.77 -0.17
C LYS A 163 -18.05 11.28 1.14
N GLY A 164 -16.87 10.78 1.52
CA GLY A 164 -16.14 11.17 2.73
C GLY A 164 -14.99 12.16 2.46
N TYR A 165 -14.80 12.61 1.21
CA TYR A 165 -13.60 13.35 0.79
C TYR A 165 -13.29 14.58 1.66
N LEU A 166 -14.29 15.42 1.95
CA LEU A 166 -14.08 16.65 2.74
C LEU A 166 -13.77 16.37 4.22
N GLU A 167 -14.23 15.24 4.77
CA GLU A 167 -13.99 14.81 6.15
C GLU A 167 -12.58 14.22 6.30
N GLU A 168 -12.23 13.25 5.44
CA GLU A 168 -10.89 12.63 5.37
C GLU A 168 -9.78 13.67 5.11
N MET A 169 -10.08 14.70 4.31
CA MET A 169 -9.12 15.77 3.99
C MET A 169 -9.13 16.94 5.00
N GLU A 170 -10.00 16.96 6.01
CA GLU A 170 -10.10 18.08 6.96
C GLU A 170 -8.75 18.42 7.63
N PRO A 171 -7.92 17.46 8.10
CA PRO A 171 -6.63 17.78 8.69
C PRO A 171 -5.65 18.43 7.71
N LEU A 172 -5.73 18.08 6.42
CA LEU A 172 -4.92 18.70 5.35
C LEU A 172 -5.45 20.09 4.97
N ALA A 173 -6.77 20.33 5.09
CA ALA A 173 -7.38 21.62 4.89
C ALA A 173 -6.99 22.63 5.99
N ARG A 174 -6.86 22.17 7.24
CA ARG A 174 -6.54 23.03 8.40
C ARG A 174 -5.05 23.29 8.60
N ALA A 175 -4.18 22.32 8.29
CA ALA A 175 -2.73 22.45 8.50
C ALA A 175 -2.09 23.55 7.64
N HIS A 176 -1.05 24.22 8.14
CA HIS A 176 -0.19 25.08 7.30
C HIS A 176 1.05 24.32 6.81
N ARG A 177 1.43 23.26 7.52
CA ARG A 177 2.54 22.36 7.22
C ARG A 177 2.17 20.92 7.57
N VAL A 178 2.58 19.97 6.73
CA VAL A 178 2.48 18.53 7.05
C VAL A 178 3.79 17.82 6.75
N SER A 179 4.08 16.76 7.49
CA SER A 179 5.15 15.81 7.17
C SER A 179 4.56 14.44 6.83
N PHE A 180 5.20 13.77 5.87
CA PHE A 180 4.81 12.46 5.34
C PHE A 180 5.87 11.41 5.68
N ARG A 181 5.43 10.25 6.17
CA ARG A 181 6.29 9.10 6.48
C ARG A 181 5.59 7.78 6.15
N SER A 182 6.33 6.83 5.62
CA SER A 182 5.92 5.43 5.46
C SER A 182 6.89 4.51 6.22
N SER A 183 6.42 3.35 6.67
CA SER A 183 7.30 2.30 7.19
C SER A 183 8.20 1.71 6.09
N GLY A 184 7.71 1.62 4.85
CA GLY A 184 8.42 1.01 3.72
C GLY A 184 9.32 1.97 2.91
N LEU A 185 9.12 3.28 3.03
CA LEU A 185 9.89 4.32 2.30
C LEU A 185 10.67 5.27 3.24
N GLY A 186 10.49 5.12 4.54
CA GLY A 186 11.05 6.02 5.56
C GLY A 186 10.38 7.39 5.55
N GLU A 187 11.18 8.44 5.78
CA GLU A 187 10.68 9.82 5.65
C GLU A 187 10.54 10.18 4.16
N ILE A 188 9.38 10.76 3.82
CA ILE A 188 9.04 11.24 2.47
C ILE A 188 9.23 12.77 2.36
N GLY A 189 9.19 13.46 3.50
CA GLY A 189 9.53 14.87 3.63
C GLY A 189 8.38 15.73 4.15
N THR A 190 8.60 17.05 4.15
CA THR A 190 7.69 18.06 4.73
C THR A 190 7.22 19.05 3.67
N MET A 191 5.94 19.41 3.74
CA MET A 191 5.23 20.27 2.78
C MET A 191 4.58 21.48 3.45
N LEU A 192 4.41 22.57 2.69
CA LEU A 192 3.56 23.71 3.06
C LEU A 192 2.19 23.60 2.38
N LEU A 193 1.12 23.62 3.16
CA LEU A 193 -0.27 23.49 2.71
C LEU A 193 -1.05 24.82 2.75
N SER A 194 -0.36 25.97 2.75
CA SER A 194 -0.99 27.29 2.62
C SER A 194 -2.00 27.31 1.44
N GLY A 195 -3.28 27.51 1.74
CA GLY A 195 -4.36 27.51 0.74
C GLY A 195 -5.03 26.16 0.46
N SER A 196 -4.61 25.05 1.09
CA SER A 196 -5.18 23.71 0.88
C SER A 196 -6.69 23.64 1.08
N SER A 197 -7.24 24.28 2.13
CA SER A 197 -8.69 24.36 2.33
C SER A 197 -9.43 24.95 1.13
N TRP A 198 -8.85 25.95 0.45
CA TRP A 198 -9.44 26.48 -0.79
C TRP A 198 -9.34 25.47 -1.93
N ALA A 199 -8.17 24.83 -2.10
CA ALA A 199 -7.94 23.83 -3.15
C ALA A 199 -8.85 22.59 -3.03
N ILE A 200 -9.01 22.06 -1.81
CA ILE A 200 -9.88 20.92 -1.49
C ILE A 200 -11.34 21.27 -1.83
N ASN A 201 -11.86 22.37 -1.29
CA ASN A 201 -13.25 22.80 -1.56
C ASN A 201 -13.50 23.11 -3.05
N ALA A 202 -12.60 23.85 -3.71
CA ALA A 202 -12.75 24.18 -5.14
C ALA A 202 -12.59 22.94 -6.05
N SER A 203 -11.84 21.93 -5.64
CA SER A 203 -11.79 20.65 -6.34
C SER A 203 -13.07 19.82 -6.16
N ASP A 204 -13.74 19.90 -5.01
CA ASP A 204 -15.01 19.22 -4.78
C ASP A 204 -16.17 19.92 -5.50
N GLU A 205 -16.21 21.25 -5.49
CA GLU A 205 -17.12 22.07 -6.29
C GLU A 205 -16.99 21.76 -7.79
N CYS A 206 -15.76 21.74 -8.30
CA CYS A 206 -15.45 21.32 -9.68
C CYS A 206 -15.98 19.90 -9.97
N ARG A 207 -15.83 18.96 -9.04
CA ARG A 207 -16.30 17.57 -9.18
C ARG A 207 -17.83 17.51 -9.29
N ILE A 208 -18.56 18.22 -8.43
CA ILE A 208 -20.03 18.28 -8.47
C ILE A 208 -20.50 18.84 -9.82
N LEU A 209 -19.85 19.89 -10.32
CA LEU A 209 -20.24 20.56 -11.56
C LEU A 209 -19.83 19.81 -12.84
N HIS A 210 -18.76 19.02 -12.82
CA HIS A 210 -18.09 18.53 -14.04
C HIS A 210 -17.61 17.06 -14.03
N ALA A 211 -17.76 16.32 -12.93
CA ALA A 211 -17.26 14.95 -12.80
C ALA A 211 -18.27 13.92 -12.28
N GLU A 212 -19.41 14.32 -11.69
CA GLU A 212 -20.46 13.37 -11.26
C GLU A 212 -21.26 12.78 -12.43
N SER A 213 -21.46 13.55 -13.52
CA SER A 213 -22.17 13.17 -14.76
C SER A 213 -21.66 11.86 -15.36
#